data_AF-A0A7S2DBR1-F1
#
_entry.id   AF-A0A7S2DBR1-F1
#
_cell.length_a   1.000
_cell.length_b   1.000
_cell.length_c   1.000
_cell.angle_alpha   90.00
_cell.angle_beta   90.00
_cell.angle_gamma   90.00
#
_symmetry.space_group_name_H-M   'P 1'
#
loop_
_entity.id
_entity.type
_entity.pdbx_description
1 polymer ?
#
loop_
_entity_poly.entity_id
_entity_poly.type
_entity_poly.pdbx_seq_one_letter_code
_entity_poly.pdbx_strand_id
1 'polypeptide(L)'
;PHLAESCEPLHIALDGSALRPWCHFELPPSDYRSRRQSDVPLDPKYQVLEFESLGTRVKNTKRFYVLNPTAESYEFVWKPEQVDTKADKDDPFRCLTKRGHIMPGKKYEMVFDYLPTT
;
A
#
# COMPACT_ATOMS: atom_id res chain seq x y z
N PRO A 1 1.73 -10.48 -46.24
CA PRO A 1 1.78 -11.84 -45.66
C PRO A 1 0.43 -12.19 -45.04
N HIS A 2 -0.48 -12.70 -45.86
CA HIS A 2 -1.78 -13.21 -45.43
C HIS A 2 -1.67 -14.74 -45.46
N LEU A 3 -1.88 -15.39 -44.32
CA LEU A 3 -1.89 -16.85 -44.24
C LEU A 3 -3.04 -17.37 -45.13
N ALA A 4 -2.77 -18.43 -45.88
CA ALA A 4 -3.77 -19.04 -46.76
C ALA A 4 -4.91 -19.63 -45.92
N GLU A 5 -6.14 -19.62 -46.45
CA GLU A 5 -7.35 -20.16 -45.77
C GLU A 5 -7.24 -21.65 -45.38
N SER A 6 -6.29 -22.37 -45.97
CA SER A 6 -5.97 -23.77 -45.66
C SER A 6 -5.04 -23.96 -44.46
N CYS A 7 -4.51 -22.88 -43.87
CA CYS A 7 -3.65 -22.98 -42.68
C CYS A 7 -4.50 -23.24 -41.44
N GLU A 8 -4.21 -24.34 -40.75
CA GLU A 8 -4.82 -24.61 -39.45
C GLU A 8 -4.42 -23.54 -38.41
N PRO A 9 -5.34 -23.14 -37.50
CA PRO A 9 -5.05 -22.15 -36.47
C PRO A 9 -3.87 -22.58 -35.59
N LEU A 10 -2.94 -21.65 -35.35
CA LEU A 10 -1.81 -21.90 -34.46
C LEU A 10 -2.30 -22.01 -33.01
N HIS A 11 -2.35 -23.22 -32.48
CA HIS A 11 -2.64 -23.49 -31.07
C HIS A 11 -1.33 -23.56 -30.26
N ILE A 12 -1.07 -22.54 -29.45
CA ILE A 12 0.05 -22.51 -28.50
C ILE A 12 -0.52 -22.70 -27.09
N ALA A 13 -0.13 -23.80 -26.43
CA ALA A 13 -0.38 -23.95 -25.00
C ALA A 13 0.53 -23.00 -24.22
N LEU A 14 -0.06 -22.13 -23.42
CA LEU A 14 0.65 -21.24 -22.51
C LEU A 14 0.39 -21.70 -21.07
N ASP A 15 1.44 -21.73 -20.27
CA ASP A 15 1.35 -21.91 -18.83
C ASP A 15 2.15 -20.79 -18.14
N GLY A 16 1.77 -20.46 -16.91
CA GLY A 16 2.33 -19.35 -16.17
C GLY A 16 2.21 -19.55 -14.67
N SER A 17 3.24 -19.17 -13.95
CA SER A 17 3.22 -19.09 -12.49
C SER A 17 3.39 -17.65 -12.05
N ALA A 18 2.76 -17.28 -10.94
CA ALA A 18 2.87 -15.97 -10.35
C ALA A 18 2.92 -16.09 -8.82
N LEU A 19 3.67 -15.20 -8.18
CA LEU A 19 3.64 -15.05 -6.75
C LEU A 19 2.43 -14.20 -6.36
N ARG A 20 1.56 -14.76 -5.52
CA ARG A 20 0.42 -14.02 -4.96
C ARG A 20 0.86 -13.32 -3.67
N PRO A 21 0.66 -12.00 -3.54
CA PRO A 21 1.00 -11.31 -2.30
C PRO A 21 0.05 -11.70 -1.15
N TRP A 22 0.50 -11.56 0.09
CA TRP A 22 -0.35 -11.79 1.28
C TRP A 22 -1.46 -10.76 1.43
N CYS A 23 -1.18 -9.52 1.04
CA CYS A 23 -2.14 -8.43 1.02
C CYS A 23 -1.82 -7.48 -0.14
N HIS A 24 -2.84 -6.81 -0.65
CA HIS A 24 -2.69 -5.82 -1.70
C HIS A 24 -3.17 -4.46 -1.20
N PHE A 25 -2.23 -3.50 -1.15
CA PHE A 25 -2.49 -2.12 -0.75
C PHE A 25 -3.02 -1.32 -1.94
N GLU A 26 -4.26 -0.84 -1.87
CA GLU A 26 -4.86 0.02 -2.88
C GLU A 26 -4.50 1.49 -2.60
N LEU A 27 -3.20 1.78 -2.69
CA LEU A 27 -2.67 3.12 -2.57
C LEU A 27 -2.64 3.80 -3.94
N PRO A 28 -2.92 5.11 -4.01
CA PRO A 28 -2.66 5.88 -5.22
C PRO A 28 -1.18 5.77 -5.64
N PRO A 29 -0.89 5.79 -6.95
CA PRO A 29 0.49 5.93 -7.42
C PRO A 29 1.16 7.17 -6.79
N SER A 30 2.40 7.00 -6.36
CA SER A 30 3.20 8.06 -5.74
C SER A 30 4.57 8.12 -6.41
N ASP A 31 4.99 9.33 -6.78
CA ASP A 31 6.31 9.65 -7.30
C ASP A 31 7.29 10.10 -6.18
N TYR A 32 6.88 10.00 -4.92
CA TYR A 32 7.65 10.46 -3.75
C TYR A 32 9.09 9.96 -3.75
N ARG A 33 9.31 8.69 -4.13
CA ARG A 33 10.65 8.09 -4.20
C ARG A 33 11.60 8.82 -5.14
N SER A 34 11.08 9.34 -6.25
CA SER A 34 11.86 10.09 -7.25
C SER A 34 12.09 11.54 -6.82
N ARG A 35 11.13 12.14 -6.10
CA ARG A 35 11.23 13.53 -5.61
C ARG A 35 11.98 13.68 -4.29
N ARG A 36 12.12 12.61 -3.53
CA ARG A 36 12.71 12.63 -2.18
C ARG A 36 14.19 13.04 -2.24
N GLN A 37 14.49 14.19 -1.66
CA GLN A 37 15.85 14.75 -1.55
C GLN A 37 16.55 14.18 -0.32
N SER A 38 17.03 12.95 -0.39
CA SER A 38 17.84 12.35 0.67
C SER A 38 18.84 11.37 0.07
N ASP A 39 20.06 11.42 0.60
CA ASP A 39 21.21 10.64 0.09
C ASP A 39 21.05 9.13 0.29
N VAL A 40 20.12 8.71 1.15
CA VAL A 40 19.82 7.29 1.41
C VAL A 40 18.53 6.91 0.70
N PRO A 41 18.53 6.00 -0.28
CA PRO A 41 17.31 5.53 -0.93
C PRO A 41 16.32 4.92 0.05
N LEU A 42 15.02 5.20 -0.13
CA LEU A 42 13.97 4.54 0.64
C LEU A 42 13.82 3.09 0.17
N ASP A 43 13.92 2.14 1.11
CA ASP A 43 13.80 0.71 0.82
C ASP A 43 12.47 0.40 0.08
N PRO A 44 12.51 -0.36 -1.03
CA PRO A 44 11.32 -0.77 -1.78
C PRO A 44 10.26 -1.51 -0.96
N LYS A 45 10.63 -2.12 0.18
CA LYS A 45 9.68 -2.81 1.07
C LYS A 45 8.61 -1.89 1.66
N TYR A 46 8.91 -0.59 1.80
CA TYR A 46 7.95 0.37 2.36
C TYR A 46 6.87 0.72 1.34
N GLN A 47 5.68 1.06 1.80
CA GLN A 47 4.65 1.68 0.96
C GLN A 47 4.45 3.12 1.43
N VAL A 48 4.22 4.04 0.50
CA VAL A 48 4.19 5.48 0.79
C VAL A 48 2.75 5.97 0.80
N LEU A 49 2.33 6.55 1.93
CA LEU A 49 1.07 7.28 2.08
C LEU A 49 1.39 8.75 2.34
N GLU A 50 1.23 9.60 1.33
CA GLU A 50 1.51 11.04 1.44
C GLU A 50 0.32 11.79 2.01
N PHE A 51 0.52 12.79 2.86
CA PHE A 51 -0.53 13.71 3.31
C PHE A 51 -0.25 15.10 2.76
N GLU A 52 -1.27 15.74 2.20
CA GLU A 52 -1.23 17.16 1.88
C GLU A 52 -1.89 17.91 3.03
N SER A 53 -1.26 18.97 3.53
CA SER A 53 -1.77 19.77 4.63
C SER A 53 -1.54 21.24 4.34
N LEU A 54 -2.59 22.05 4.53
CA LEU A 54 -2.52 23.50 4.43
C LEU A 54 -2.71 24.11 5.82
N GLY A 55 -1.62 24.59 6.39
CA GLY A 55 -1.59 25.20 7.73
C GLY A 55 -1.42 24.20 8.88
N THR A 56 -1.56 24.71 10.09
CA THR A 56 -1.35 23.99 11.35
C THR A 56 -2.67 23.81 12.09
N ARG A 57 -2.76 22.79 12.95
CA ARG A 57 -3.96 22.42 13.72
C ARG A 57 -5.17 21.99 12.87
N VAL A 58 -4.95 21.68 11.60
CA VAL A 58 -5.95 21.10 10.70
C VAL A 58 -5.72 19.60 10.62
N LYS A 59 -6.76 18.81 10.91
CA LYS A 59 -6.68 17.35 10.82
C LYS A 59 -6.89 16.91 9.37
N ASN A 60 -5.93 16.19 8.83
CA ASN A 60 -5.99 15.58 7.50
C ASN A 60 -6.17 14.08 7.66
N THR A 61 -7.22 13.51 7.07
CA THR A 61 -7.51 12.07 7.16
C THR A 61 -7.29 11.43 5.80
N LYS A 62 -6.51 10.35 5.73
CA LYS A 62 -6.41 9.51 4.54
C LYS A 62 -6.98 8.13 4.79
N ARG A 63 -7.63 7.61 3.75
CA ARG A 63 -8.25 6.29 3.70
C ARG A 63 -7.74 5.56 2.48
N PHE A 64 -7.44 4.28 2.64
CA PHE A 64 -7.12 3.38 1.55
C PHE A 64 -7.59 1.97 1.90
N TYR A 65 -7.71 1.10 0.91
CA TYR A 65 -8.13 -0.28 1.13
C TYR A 65 -6.95 -1.23 1.12
N VAL A 66 -7.03 -2.27 1.94
CA VAL A 66 -6.19 -3.45 1.82
C VAL A 66 -7.07 -4.64 1.45
N LEU A 67 -6.78 -5.25 0.31
CA LEU A 67 -7.42 -6.46 -0.16
C LEU A 67 -6.67 -7.69 0.38
N ASN A 68 -7.43 -8.69 0.82
CA ASN A 68 -6.94 -10.05 1.01
C ASN A 68 -7.15 -10.86 -0.29
N PRO A 69 -6.11 -11.08 -1.11
CA PRO A 69 -6.23 -11.88 -2.34
C PRO A 69 -6.15 -13.39 -2.07
N THR A 70 -5.95 -13.80 -0.81
CA THR A 70 -5.78 -15.21 -0.44
C THR A 70 -7.11 -15.90 -0.18
N ALA A 71 -7.07 -17.22 -0.02
CA ALA A 71 -8.23 -18.04 0.34
C ALA A 71 -8.45 -18.16 1.86
N GLU A 72 -7.56 -17.59 2.67
CA GLU A 72 -7.58 -17.69 4.13
C GLU A 72 -7.80 -16.32 4.76
N SER A 73 -8.48 -16.27 5.90
CA SER A 73 -8.62 -15.02 6.65
C SER A 73 -7.34 -14.75 7.46
N TYR A 74 -6.97 -13.48 7.61
CA TYR A 74 -5.87 -13.10 8.51
C TYR A 74 -6.25 -11.92 9.39
N GLU A 75 -5.58 -11.83 10.54
CA GLU A 75 -5.58 -10.67 11.41
C GLU A 75 -4.34 -9.81 11.13
N PHE A 76 -4.50 -8.49 11.25
CA PHE A 76 -3.38 -7.55 11.11
C PHE A 76 -3.29 -6.63 12.32
N VAL A 77 -2.08 -6.13 12.58
CA VAL A 77 -1.81 -5.09 13.56
C VAL A 77 -0.78 -4.12 12.97
N TRP A 78 -1.09 -2.82 13.00
CA TRP A 78 -0.14 -1.76 12.72
C TRP A 78 0.69 -1.47 13.95
N LYS A 79 2.01 -1.46 13.79
CA LYS A 79 2.97 -1.11 14.83
C LYS A 79 3.88 -0.01 14.29
N PRO A 80 4.25 0.98 15.11
CA PRO A 80 5.30 1.91 14.72
C PRO A 80 6.58 1.11 14.46
N GLU A 81 7.30 1.50 13.43
CA GLU A 81 8.65 0.99 13.22
C GLU A 81 9.53 1.54 14.35
N GLN A 82 10.22 0.67 15.09
CA GLN A 82 11.08 1.09 16.20
C GLN A 82 12.26 1.87 15.62
N VAL A 83 12.20 3.19 15.70
CA VAL A 83 13.32 4.08 15.43
C VAL A 83 13.82 4.54 16.79
N ASP A 84 15.11 4.38 17.08
CA ASP A 84 15.78 4.72 18.36
C ASP A 84 15.79 6.24 18.70
N THR A 85 14.86 7.00 18.13
CA THR A 85 14.71 8.42 18.41
C THR A 85 13.74 8.59 19.57
N LYS A 86 14.17 9.34 20.58
CA LYS A 86 13.38 9.80 21.75
C LYS A 86 12.24 10.76 21.37
N ALA A 87 11.55 10.50 20.26
CA ALA A 87 10.58 11.35 19.59
C ALA A 87 9.14 10.89 19.85
N ASP A 88 8.84 10.45 21.08
CA ASP A 88 7.50 9.93 21.41
C ASP A 88 6.50 11.01 21.84
N LYS A 89 6.90 12.28 21.93
CA LYS A 89 6.03 13.32 22.52
C LYS A 89 5.20 14.12 21.53
N ASP A 90 5.53 14.14 20.24
CA ASP A 90 4.87 15.00 19.25
C ASP A 90 4.72 14.36 17.86
N ASP A 91 4.42 13.05 17.76
CA ASP A 91 4.09 12.44 16.46
C ASP A 91 2.72 12.99 15.96
N PRO A 92 2.68 13.74 14.85
CA PRO A 92 1.44 14.26 14.30
C PRO A 92 0.60 13.18 13.59
N PHE A 93 1.15 11.98 13.35
CA PHE A 93 0.46 10.89 12.70
C PHE A 93 -0.28 9.98 13.69
N ARG A 94 -1.45 9.50 13.27
CA ARG A 94 -2.25 8.54 14.05
C ARG A 94 -2.83 7.46 13.16
N CYS A 95 -2.54 6.21 13.48
CA CYS A 95 -3.24 5.06 12.91
C CYS A 95 -4.57 4.87 13.67
N LEU A 96 -5.70 5.10 13.00
CA LEU A 96 -7.03 4.90 13.60
C LEU A 96 -7.47 3.44 13.53
N THR A 97 -7.04 2.70 12.51
CA THR A 97 -7.35 1.29 12.31
C THR A 97 -6.19 0.40 12.73
N LYS A 98 -5.81 0.43 14.02
CA LYS A 98 -4.61 -0.25 14.53
C LYS A 98 -4.58 -1.76 14.35
N ARG A 99 -5.74 -2.40 14.27
CA ARG A 99 -5.89 -3.84 14.07
C ARG A 99 -7.20 -4.15 13.38
N GLY A 100 -7.30 -5.35 12.81
CA GLY A 100 -8.52 -5.83 12.21
C GLY A 100 -8.34 -7.24 11.67
N HIS A 101 -9.40 -7.73 11.04
CA HIS A 101 -9.48 -9.07 10.44
C HIS A 101 -9.99 -8.93 9.01
N ILE A 102 -9.34 -9.59 8.06
CA ILE A 102 -9.68 -9.49 6.64
C ILE A 102 -10.01 -10.89 6.10
N MET A 103 -11.29 -11.08 5.78
CA MET A 103 -11.80 -12.30 5.17
C MET A 103 -11.27 -12.49 3.73
N PRO A 104 -11.24 -13.74 3.22
CA PRO A 104 -10.81 -14.04 1.85
C PRO A 104 -11.55 -13.19 0.81
N GLY A 105 -10.82 -12.59 -0.13
CA GLY A 105 -11.37 -11.76 -1.20
C GLY A 105 -12.03 -10.46 -0.74
N LYS A 106 -11.96 -10.11 0.56
CA LYS A 106 -12.53 -8.87 1.09
C LYS A 106 -11.48 -7.78 1.23
N LYS A 107 -11.98 -6.55 1.21
CA LYS A 107 -11.20 -5.35 1.47
C LYS A 107 -11.48 -4.86 2.89
N TYR A 108 -10.47 -4.26 3.50
CA TYR A 108 -10.58 -3.57 4.78
C TYR A 108 -10.11 -2.13 4.62
N GLU A 109 -10.89 -1.18 5.12
CA GLU A 109 -10.52 0.24 5.06
C GLU A 109 -9.50 0.56 6.15
N MET A 110 -8.37 1.10 5.74
CA MET A 110 -7.33 1.61 6.62
C MET A 110 -7.47 3.11 6.74
N VAL A 111 -7.37 3.63 7.96
CA VAL A 111 -7.56 5.06 8.24
C VAL A 111 -6.40 5.61 9.06
N PHE A 112 -5.79 6.65 8.53
CA PHE A 112 -4.69 7.38 9.16
C PHE A 112 -5.00 8.87 9.19
N ASP A 113 -4.70 9.51 10.31
CA ASP A 113 -4.77 10.95 10.48
C ASP A 113 -3.37 11.56 10.54
N TYR A 114 -3.27 12.80 10.06
CA TYR A 114 -2.15 13.71 10.26
C TYR A 114 -2.67 15.02 10.84
N LEU A 115 -2.18 15.41 12.02
CA LEU A 115 -2.53 16.65 12.71
C LEU A 115 -1.25 17.40 13.10
N PRO A 116 -0.77 18.34 12.27
CA PRO A 116 0.37 19.19 12.62
C PRO A 116 0.00 20.12 13.77
N THR A 117 0.83 20.21 14.81
CA THR A 117 0.56 21.02 16.00
C THR A 117 1.15 22.43 15.94
N THR A 118 2.20 22.66 15.13
CA THR A 118 2.94 23.93 15.02
C THR A 118 3.42 24.21 13.61
#